data_AF-A0A641AIJ6-F1
#
_entry.id   AF-A0A641AIJ6-F1
#
_cell.length_a   1.000
_cell.length_b   1.000
_cell.length_c   1.000
_cell.angle_alpha   90.00
_cell.angle_beta   90.00
_cell.angle_gamma   90.00
#
_symmetry.space_group_name_H-M   'P 1'
#
loop_
_entity.id
_entity.type
_entity.pdbx_description
1 polymer ?
#
loop_
_entity_poly.entity_id
_entity_poly.type
_entity_poly.pdbx_seq_one_letter_code
_entity_poly.pdbx_strand_id
1 'polypeptide(L)'
;MRQRTRHLIALGAVTALTAGTGLAAIGAAQAATVPKTALGLSSNGKNLSIFDLSTAKRTKALGQAKGLTGDVRLIGIDERPADHKAYGVGDKGGVYVINRGNGDVRKVSQLSVALDGTHFGVDFNPAADRLRIISDSGQSLRHDVTQPAATTAVDGKLNYDGATATGITAAGYTNSDNDPRSGTTLFNLDMTRDQVVQQVPANSGNLLVSGPFGPRQGPVAGFDIVGSNQGTRTVDNTGYASIRPTSGGLATLYSVNLLSGKFTKVAKFDKDIADLAIPQP
;
A
#
# COMPACT_ATOMS: atom_id res chain seq x y z
N MET A 1 -33.92 0.01 -98.11
CA MET A 1 -34.86 1.15 -98.18
C MET A 1 -35.36 1.43 -96.76
N ARG A 2 -35.06 2.64 -96.23
CA ARG A 2 -35.65 3.31 -95.03
C ARG A 2 -35.30 2.71 -93.65
N GLN A 3 -34.55 3.47 -92.83
CA GLN A 3 -35.01 4.34 -91.70
C GLN A 3 -35.34 3.51 -90.43
N ARG A 4 -35.09 3.93 -89.18
CA ARG A 4 -34.46 5.11 -88.57
C ARG A 4 -34.21 4.76 -87.10
N THR A 5 -33.14 5.34 -86.58
CA THR A 5 -32.79 5.68 -85.20
C THR A 5 -33.95 5.86 -84.21
N ARG A 6 -33.78 5.35 -82.98
CA ARG A 6 -34.13 6.08 -81.75
C ARG A 6 -33.07 5.84 -80.67
N HIS A 7 -32.39 6.92 -80.33
CA HIS A 7 -31.56 7.04 -79.13
C HIS A 7 -32.47 7.13 -77.90
N LEU A 8 -32.13 6.40 -76.85
CA LEU A 8 -32.53 6.71 -75.48
C LEU A 8 -31.25 6.81 -74.65
N ILE A 9 -30.97 8.04 -74.21
CA ILE A 9 -29.95 8.40 -73.25
C ILE A 9 -30.49 7.99 -71.88
N ALA A 10 -29.85 7.04 -71.21
CA ALA A 10 -30.09 6.76 -69.80
C ALA A 10 -28.92 7.32 -68.99
N LEU A 11 -29.23 8.35 -68.20
CA LEU A 11 -28.37 8.95 -67.19
C LEU A 11 -28.11 7.90 -66.09
N GLY A 12 -26.96 7.22 -66.13
CA GLY A 12 -26.49 6.37 -65.05
C GLY A 12 -25.74 7.22 -64.02
N ALA A 13 -26.41 7.59 -62.93
CA ALA A 13 -25.82 8.33 -61.82
C ALA A 13 -24.67 7.52 -61.20
N VAL A 14 -23.52 8.18 -61.08
CA VAL A 14 -22.36 7.70 -60.31
C VAL A 14 -22.75 7.69 -58.84
N THR A 15 -23.07 6.53 -58.28
CA THR A 15 -23.17 6.36 -56.83
C THR A 15 -21.76 6.44 -56.24
N ALA A 16 -21.47 7.56 -55.59
CA ALA A 16 -20.28 7.78 -54.80
C ALA A 16 -20.18 6.74 -53.67
N LEU A 17 -19.03 6.05 -53.61
CA LEU A 17 -18.63 5.27 -52.46
C LEU A 17 -18.43 6.23 -51.28
N THR A 18 -19.38 6.27 -50.34
CA THR A 18 -19.16 6.93 -49.06
C THR A 18 -18.19 6.08 -48.25
N ALA A 19 -16.93 6.52 -48.17
CA ALA A 19 -15.97 6.01 -47.20
C ALA A 19 -16.52 6.31 -45.80
N GLY A 20 -17.06 5.30 -45.13
CA GLY A 20 -17.47 5.38 -43.74
C GLY A 20 -16.24 5.63 -42.87
N THR A 21 -16.06 6.86 -42.43
CA THR A 21 -15.11 7.18 -41.36
C THR A 21 -15.66 6.63 -40.06
N GLY A 22 -15.29 5.38 -39.75
CA GLY A 22 -15.45 4.83 -38.42
C GLY A 22 -14.61 5.68 -37.46
N LEU A 23 -15.25 6.62 -36.77
CA LEU A 23 -14.67 7.29 -35.61
C LEU A 23 -14.51 6.21 -34.54
N ALA A 24 -13.33 5.60 -34.47
CA ALA A 24 -12.94 4.87 -33.28
C ALA A 24 -12.96 5.89 -32.14
N ALA A 25 -13.93 5.77 -31.24
CA ALA A 25 -13.91 6.48 -29.99
C ALA A 25 -12.66 6.01 -29.23
N ILE A 26 -11.58 6.77 -29.34
CA ILE A 26 -10.47 6.73 -28.39
C ILE A 26 -11.09 7.05 -27.03
N GLY A 27 -11.45 6.02 -26.28
CA GLY A 27 -11.87 6.16 -24.89
C GLY A 27 -10.78 6.95 -24.17
N ALA A 28 -11.15 8.10 -23.60
CA ALA A 28 -10.25 8.85 -22.76
C ALA A 28 -9.71 7.91 -21.68
N ALA A 29 -8.41 7.63 -21.71
CA ALA A 29 -7.77 6.86 -20.65
C ALA A 29 -8.08 7.57 -19.33
N GLN A 30 -8.78 6.90 -18.41
CA GLN A 30 -8.97 7.43 -17.07
C GLN A 30 -7.58 7.67 -16.48
N ALA A 31 -7.31 8.92 -16.07
CA ALA A 31 -6.08 9.26 -15.38
C ALA A 31 -6.00 8.46 -14.09
N ALA A 32 -4.88 7.80 -13.85
CA ALA A 32 -4.70 7.05 -12.63
C ALA A 32 -4.70 8.00 -11.43
N THR A 33 -5.48 7.69 -10.39
CA THR A 33 -5.67 8.56 -9.23
C THR A 33 -5.03 7.95 -7.99
N VAL A 34 -4.15 8.72 -7.34
CA VAL A 34 -3.64 8.42 -5.99
C VAL A 34 -4.55 9.13 -4.97
N PRO A 35 -4.94 8.47 -3.86
CA PRO A 35 -5.66 9.10 -2.76
C PRO A 35 -4.94 10.35 -2.24
N LYS A 36 -5.72 11.37 -1.88
CA LYS A 36 -5.16 12.63 -1.36
C LYS A 36 -4.79 12.58 0.12
N THR A 37 -5.37 11.62 0.86
CA THR A 37 -5.24 11.55 2.32
C THR A 37 -4.94 10.15 2.78
N ALA A 38 -4.18 10.02 3.87
CA ALA A 38 -3.89 8.75 4.53
C ALA A 38 -4.29 8.79 6.01
N LEU A 39 -4.52 7.60 6.57
CA LEU A 39 -4.59 7.41 8.01
C LEU A 39 -3.17 7.41 8.55
N GLY A 40 -2.94 8.04 9.70
CA GLY A 40 -1.66 8.03 10.37
C GLY A 40 -1.79 7.64 11.84
N LEU A 41 -0.82 6.88 12.32
CA LEU A 41 -0.68 6.42 13.70
C LEU A 41 0.51 7.13 14.36
N SER A 42 0.29 7.70 15.55
CA SER A 42 1.36 8.36 16.34
C SER A 42 2.41 7.35 16.86
N SER A 43 3.63 7.79 17.15
CA SER A 43 4.72 6.88 17.57
C SER A 43 4.50 6.15 18.88
N ASN A 44 3.58 6.63 19.74
CA ASN A 44 3.20 5.90 20.95
C ASN A 44 2.10 4.85 20.70
N GLY A 45 1.61 4.73 19.46
CA GLY A 45 0.59 3.77 19.05
C GLY A 45 -0.82 4.08 19.54
N LYS A 46 -1.07 5.25 20.15
CA LYS A 46 -2.34 5.53 20.82
C LYS A 46 -3.26 6.47 20.07
N ASN A 47 -2.74 7.33 19.19
CA ASN A 47 -3.55 8.34 18.51
C ASN A 47 -3.56 8.13 17.01
N LEU A 48 -4.74 8.34 16.43
CA LEU A 48 -5.00 8.28 15.00
C LEU A 48 -5.35 9.66 14.46
N SER A 49 -4.99 9.90 13.21
CA SER A 49 -5.37 11.11 12.48
C SER A 49 -5.44 10.86 10.99
N ILE A 50 -6.14 11.73 10.27
CA ILE A 50 -6.07 11.78 8.81
C ILE A 50 -5.17 12.96 8.44
N PHE A 51 -4.28 12.75 7.47
CA PHE A 51 -3.39 13.79 6.95
C PHE A 51 -3.40 13.80 5.42
N ASP A 52 -2.98 14.92 4.85
CA ASP A 52 -2.84 15.09 3.40
C ASP A 52 -1.48 14.54 2.92
N LEU A 53 -1.50 13.64 1.95
CA LEU A 53 -0.32 12.94 1.43
C LEU A 53 0.64 13.83 0.63
N SER A 54 0.22 15.04 0.24
CA SER A 54 1.08 15.98 -0.49
C SER A 54 1.75 17.02 0.40
N THR A 55 1.14 17.32 1.55
CA THR A 55 1.59 18.38 2.46
C THR A 55 1.99 17.87 3.85
N ALA A 56 1.72 16.61 4.16
CA ALA A 56 1.90 15.99 5.48
C ALA A 56 1.18 16.73 6.62
N LYS A 57 0.19 17.58 6.30
CA LYS A 57 -0.60 18.33 7.29
C LYS A 57 -1.77 17.51 7.75
N ARG A 58 -2.01 17.49 9.06
CA ARG A 58 -3.21 16.87 9.62
C ARG A 58 -4.48 17.57 9.12
N THR A 59 -5.37 16.82 8.47
CA THR A 59 -6.68 17.29 8.01
C THR A 59 -7.78 16.97 9.03
N LYS A 60 -7.62 15.89 9.80
CA LYS A 60 -8.57 15.50 10.85
C LYS A 60 -7.86 14.82 12.02
N ALA A 61 -8.19 15.24 13.24
CA ALA A 61 -7.82 14.48 14.44
C ALA A 61 -8.91 13.42 14.69
N LEU A 62 -8.54 12.14 14.71
CA LEU A 62 -9.44 11.08 15.16
C LEU A 62 -9.31 10.87 16.67
N GLY A 63 -8.12 11.11 17.23
CA GLY A 63 -7.86 11.04 18.66
C GLY A 63 -7.40 9.64 19.07
N GLN A 64 -7.66 9.25 20.30
CA GLN A 64 -7.19 7.97 20.83
C GLN A 64 -7.90 6.77 20.17
N ALA A 65 -7.15 5.69 19.92
CA ALA A 65 -7.69 4.40 19.51
C ALA A 65 -8.47 3.74 20.67
N LYS A 66 -9.74 4.10 20.83
CA LYS A 66 -10.61 3.60 21.91
C LYS A 66 -11.25 2.27 21.53
N GLY A 67 -11.30 1.33 22.46
CA GLY A 67 -11.88 -0.02 22.25
C GLY A 67 -10.85 -1.16 22.17
N LEU A 68 -9.57 -0.85 22.40
CA LEU A 68 -8.54 -1.88 22.62
C LEU A 68 -8.94 -2.79 23.80
N THR A 69 -8.80 -4.10 23.61
CA THR A 69 -9.16 -5.13 24.60
C THR A 69 -8.00 -6.10 24.78
N GLY A 70 -7.29 -5.96 25.90
CA GLY A 70 -6.07 -6.72 26.20
C GLY A 70 -4.78 -6.09 25.65
N ASP A 71 -4.91 -5.18 24.69
CA ASP A 71 -3.84 -4.35 24.14
C ASP A 71 -3.93 -2.93 24.74
N VAL A 72 -2.82 -2.18 24.76
CA VAL A 72 -2.77 -0.80 25.28
C VAL A 72 -2.36 0.23 24.22
N ARG A 73 -1.88 -0.23 23.06
CA ARG A 73 -1.59 0.59 21.88
C ARG A 73 -1.62 -0.26 20.61
N LEU A 74 -1.72 0.39 19.45
CA LEU A 74 -1.44 -0.21 18.16
C LEU A 74 0.07 -0.19 17.87
N ILE A 75 0.57 -1.21 17.17
CA ILE A 75 1.96 -1.32 16.70
C ILE A 75 2.11 -1.01 15.21
N GLY A 76 1.03 -1.09 14.44
CA GLY A 76 0.99 -0.77 13.01
C GLY A 76 -0.44 -0.79 12.48
N ILE A 77 -0.64 -0.16 11.33
CA ILE A 77 -1.93 -0.02 10.64
C ILE A 77 -1.79 -0.27 9.14
N ASP A 78 -2.86 -0.74 8.52
CA ASP A 78 -2.98 -0.78 7.07
C ASP A 78 -4.46 -0.84 6.64
N GLU A 79 -4.77 -0.64 5.36
CA GLU A 79 -6.10 -0.85 4.77
C GLU A 79 -6.15 -2.14 3.96
N ARG A 80 -7.14 -2.99 4.24
CA ARG A 80 -7.31 -4.26 3.53
C ARG A 80 -7.96 -4.00 2.15
N PRO A 81 -7.29 -4.29 1.02
CA PRO A 81 -7.85 -4.01 -0.32
C PRO A 81 -9.18 -4.71 -0.59
N ALA A 82 -9.40 -5.89 0.00
CA ALA A 82 -10.59 -6.70 -0.26
C ALA A 82 -11.87 -6.23 0.47
N ASP A 83 -11.80 -5.33 1.46
CA ASP A 83 -13.00 -4.74 2.06
C ASP A 83 -12.89 -3.23 2.38
N HIS A 84 -11.80 -2.58 1.99
CA HIS A 84 -11.53 -1.15 2.15
C HIS A 84 -11.68 -0.64 3.58
N LYS A 85 -11.45 -1.52 4.57
CA LYS A 85 -11.43 -1.14 5.98
C LYS A 85 -10.00 -0.96 6.44
N ALA A 86 -9.79 0.07 7.26
CA ALA A 86 -8.56 0.23 7.99
C ALA A 86 -8.51 -0.80 9.14
N TYR A 87 -7.36 -1.44 9.30
CA TYR A 87 -7.04 -2.36 10.37
C TYR A 87 -5.83 -1.86 11.16
N GLY A 88 -5.70 -2.35 12.38
CA GLY A 88 -4.51 -2.18 13.20
C GLY A 88 -4.20 -3.41 14.01
N VAL A 89 -2.93 -3.61 14.32
CA VAL A 89 -2.44 -4.67 15.22
C VAL A 89 -2.07 -4.05 16.55
N GLY A 90 -2.54 -4.62 17.66
CA GLY A 90 -2.22 -4.22 19.02
C GLY A 90 -0.92 -4.82 19.55
N ASP A 91 -0.37 -4.25 20.62
CA ASP A 91 0.91 -4.67 21.21
C ASP A 91 0.90 -6.04 21.90
N LYS A 92 -0.27 -6.66 22.07
CA LYS A 92 -0.47 -8.05 22.48
C LYS A 92 -1.08 -8.91 21.37
N GLY A 93 -1.01 -8.43 20.12
CA GLY A 93 -1.45 -9.15 18.93
C GLY A 93 -2.95 -9.13 18.70
N GLY A 94 -3.73 -8.27 19.37
CA GLY A 94 -5.12 -8.08 18.96
C GLY A 94 -5.18 -7.48 17.55
N VAL A 95 -6.07 -7.96 16.69
CA VAL A 95 -6.31 -7.37 15.37
C VAL A 95 -7.64 -6.63 15.42
N TYR A 96 -7.62 -5.38 14.98
CA TYR A 96 -8.73 -4.44 15.12
C TYR A 96 -9.14 -3.87 13.78
N VAL A 97 -10.44 -3.68 13.57
CA VAL A 97 -10.94 -2.75 12.53
C VAL A 97 -11.00 -1.35 13.13
N ILE A 98 -10.57 -0.36 12.36
CA ILE A 98 -10.49 1.05 12.74
C ILE A 98 -11.59 1.84 12.02
N ASN A 99 -12.39 2.60 12.77
CA ASN A 99 -13.35 3.52 12.21
C ASN A 99 -12.64 4.82 11.77
N ARG A 100 -12.50 5.03 10.46
CA ARG A 100 -11.86 6.25 9.89
C ARG A 100 -12.63 7.56 10.18
N GLY A 101 -13.87 7.46 10.64
CA GLY A 101 -14.71 8.58 11.04
C GLY A 101 -14.36 9.18 12.40
N ASN A 102 -13.97 8.34 13.37
CA ASN A 102 -13.77 8.78 14.75
C ASN A 102 -12.56 8.13 15.48
N GLY A 103 -11.86 7.19 14.86
CA GLY A 103 -10.69 6.52 15.43
C GLY A 103 -11.00 5.38 16.40
N ASP A 104 -12.27 5.07 16.66
CA ASP A 104 -12.63 3.92 17.50
C ASP A 104 -12.18 2.61 16.83
N VAL A 105 -11.73 1.66 17.65
CA VAL A 105 -11.22 0.36 17.22
C VAL A 105 -12.07 -0.75 17.80
N ARG A 106 -12.32 -1.79 16.99
CA ARG A 106 -13.08 -2.99 17.42
C ARG A 106 -12.27 -4.24 17.13
N LYS A 107 -12.00 -5.03 18.15
CA LYS A 107 -11.26 -6.29 18.01
C LYS A 107 -12.05 -7.25 17.12
N VAL A 108 -11.39 -7.81 16.12
CA VAL A 108 -11.96 -8.77 15.16
C VAL A 108 -11.22 -10.10 15.17
N SER A 109 -9.95 -10.10 15.56
CA SER A 109 -9.15 -11.31 15.66
C SER A 109 -8.04 -11.14 16.72
N GLN A 110 -7.27 -12.19 16.92
CA GLN A 110 -6.14 -12.28 17.84
C GLN A 110 -5.03 -13.08 17.15
N LEU A 111 -3.79 -12.60 17.19
CA LEU A 111 -2.65 -13.40 16.76
C LEU A 111 -2.45 -14.58 17.74
N SER A 112 -2.26 -15.78 17.20
CA SER A 112 -1.95 -16.99 17.98
C SER A 112 -0.45 -17.14 18.30
N VAL A 113 0.39 -16.28 17.73
CA VAL A 113 1.83 -16.22 17.95
C VAL A 113 2.15 -14.86 18.57
N ALA A 114 2.97 -14.87 19.62
CA ALA A 114 3.40 -13.64 20.29
C ALA A 114 4.27 -12.78 19.36
N LEU A 115 4.09 -11.47 19.45
CA LEU A 115 4.95 -10.50 18.79
C LEU A 115 6.34 -10.52 19.43
N ASP A 116 7.38 -10.54 18.60
CA ASP A 116 8.78 -10.47 19.00
C ASP A 116 9.43 -9.25 18.33
N GLY A 117 10.14 -8.42 19.10
CA GLY A 117 10.69 -7.15 18.64
C GLY A 117 10.06 -5.91 19.28
N THR A 118 10.51 -4.73 18.84
CA THR A 118 10.08 -3.43 19.35
C THR A 118 9.52 -2.48 18.29
N HIS A 119 9.89 -2.67 17.03
CA HIS A 119 9.39 -1.93 15.87
C HIS A 119 8.82 -2.92 14.86
N PHE A 120 7.68 -2.57 14.26
CA PHE A 120 6.90 -3.49 13.45
C PHE A 120 6.40 -2.82 12.17
N GLY A 121 6.40 -3.60 11.08
CA GLY A 121 5.69 -3.27 9.85
C GLY A 121 4.43 -4.14 9.73
N VAL A 122 3.33 -3.55 9.28
CA VAL A 122 2.04 -4.22 9.14
C VAL A 122 1.45 -3.84 7.77
N ASP A 123 1.08 -4.82 6.96
CA ASP A 123 0.54 -4.57 5.61
C ASP A 123 -0.27 -5.76 5.10
N PHE A 124 -1.34 -5.55 4.34
CA PHE A 124 -2.11 -6.60 3.71
C PHE A 124 -1.50 -6.97 2.36
N ASN A 125 -1.28 -8.26 2.14
CA ASN A 125 -1.03 -8.76 0.80
C ASN A 125 -2.36 -8.77 0.00
N PRO A 126 -2.49 -7.98 -1.08
CA PRO A 126 -3.73 -7.91 -1.87
C PRO A 126 -4.11 -9.26 -2.51
N ALA A 127 -3.14 -9.99 -3.06
CA ALA A 127 -3.40 -11.26 -3.78
C ALA A 127 -3.67 -12.45 -2.86
N ALA A 128 -3.02 -12.51 -1.70
CA ALA A 128 -3.21 -13.57 -0.72
C ALA A 128 -4.35 -13.26 0.27
N ASP A 129 -4.76 -12.00 0.36
CA ASP A 129 -5.69 -11.49 1.36
C ASP A 129 -5.25 -11.86 2.79
N ARG A 130 -3.98 -11.60 3.11
CA ARG A 130 -3.38 -11.92 4.41
C ARG A 130 -2.65 -10.73 4.97
N LEU A 131 -2.83 -10.51 6.26
CA LEU A 131 -2.10 -9.50 7.02
C LEU A 131 -0.68 -10.00 7.28
N ARG A 132 0.32 -9.26 6.82
CA ARG A 132 1.74 -9.45 7.14
C ARG A 132 2.07 -8.64 8.39
N ILE A 133 2.84 -9.22 9.29
CA ILE A 133 3.47 -8.53 10.40
C ILE A 133 4.95 -8.90 10.40
N ILE A 134 5.83 -7.90 10.34
CA ILE A 134 7.27 -8.10 10.47
C ILE A 134 7.83 -7.28 11.64
N SER A 135 9.04 -7.60 12.09
CA SER A 135 9.69 -6.81 13.15
C SER A 135 11.19 -6.65 13.01
N ASP A 136 11.73 -5.73 13.81
CA ASP A 136 13.17 -5.51 13.99
C ASP A 136 13.95 -6.71 14.53
N SER A 137 13.30 -7.76 15.07
CA SER A 137 13.96 -9.01 15.46
C SER A 137 14.11 -10.02 14.31
N GLY A 138 13.56 -9.67 13.13
CA GLY A 138 13.47 -10.55 11.96
C GLY A 138 12.26 -11.48 11.99
N GLN A 139 11.30 -11.26 12.90
CA GLN A 139 10.03 -11.97 12.90
C GLN A 139 9.25 -11.67 11.61
N SER A 140 8.56 -12.69 11.10
CA SER A 140 7.70 -12.58 9.93
C SER A 140 6.47 -13.48 10.14
N LEU A 141 5.30 -12.86 10.26
CA LEU A 141 4.03 -13.53 10.51
C LEU A 141 3.06 -13.24 9.37
N ARG A 142 2.18 -14.20 9.09
CA ARG A 142 0.99 -13.99 8.27
C ARG A 142 -0.26 -14.37 9.05
N HIS A 143 -1.30 -13.56 8.93
CA HIS A 143 -2.55 -13.80 9.63
C HIS A 143 -3.75 -13.64 8.68
N ASP A 144 -4.72 -14.54 8.80
CA ASP A 144 -6.00 -14.46 8.09
C ASP A 144 -7.05 -13.80 8.99
N VAL A 145 -7.47 -12.59 8.62
CA VAL A 145 -8.46 -11.82 9.38
C VAL A 145 -9.90 -12.24 9.07
N THR A 146 -10.11 -13.14 8.10
CA THR A 146 -11.44 -13.58 7.65
C THR A 146 -11.93 -14.82 8.38
N GLN A 147 -11.04 -15.50 9.10
CA GLN A 147 -11.36 -16.74 9.80
C GLN A 147 -11.88 -16.49 11.21
N PRO A 148 -12.87 -17.29 11.69
CA PRO A 148 -13.36 -17.19 13.05
C PRO A 148 -12.34 -17.68 14.09
N ALA A 149 -11.38 -18.52 13.69
CA ALA A 149 -10.28 -18.98 14.54
C ALA A 149 -8.96 -18.30 14.12
N ALA A 150 -8.11 -17.99 15.09
CA ALA A 150 -6.80 -17.38 14.85
C ALA A 150 -5.86 -18.31 14.06
N THR A 151 -5.44 -17.90 12.87
CA THR A 151 -4.55 -18.69 11.99
C THR A 151 -3.22 -17.99 11.70
N THR A 152 -2.54 -17.51 12.75
CA THR A 152 -1.22 -16.91 12.56
C THR A 152 -0.19 -17.97 12.15
N ALA A 153 0.32 -17.85 10.92
CA ALA A 153 1.45 -18.61 10.43
C ALA A 153 2.76 -17.87 10.74
N VAL A 154 3.77 -18.62 11.17
CA VAL A 154 5.16 -18.15 11.29
C VAL A 154 5.87 -18.47 9.98
N ASP A 155 6.32 -17.44 9.29
CA ASP A 155 7.13 -17.58 8.06
C ASP A 155 8.63 -17.69 8.39
N GLY A 156 9.45 -17.92 7.37
CA GLY A 156 10.90 -17.83 7.50
C GLY A 156 11.31 -16.47 8.06
N LYS A 157 12.32 -16.47 8.95
CA LYS A 157 12.88 -15.22 9.47
C LYS A 157 13.37 -14.34 8.33
N LEU A 158 13.22 -13.04 8.49
CA LEU A 158 13.84 -12.08 7.59
C LEU A 158 15.34 -12.33 7.56
N ASN A 159 15.93 -12.47 6.37
CA ASN A 159 17.32 -12.91 6.25
C ASN A 159 18.01 -12.39 5.00
N TYR A 160 19.33 -12.19 5.13
CA TYR A 160 20.25 -12.01 4.01
C TYR A 160 21.09 -13.27 3.89
N ASP A 161 20.90 -14.01 2.81
CA ASP A 161 21.61 -15.26 2.54
C ASP A 161 21.58 -16.26 3.72
N GLY A 162 20.41 -16.39 4.36
CA GLY A 162 20.17 -17.28 5.50
C GLY A 162 20.57 -16.70 6.87
N ALA A 163 21.34 -15.62 6.93
CA ALA A 163 21.63 -14.92 8.18
C ALA A 163 20.45 -14.03 8.58
N THR A 164 19.93 -14.19 9.80
CA THR A 164 18.79 -13.40 10.29
C THR A 164 19.10 -11.90 10.21
N ALA A 165 18.22 -11.16 9.54
CA ALA A 165 18.23 -9.72 9.45
C ALA A 165 17.54 -9.12 10.68
N THR A 166 18.09 -8.02 11.18
CA THR A 166 17.50 -7.23 12.27
C THR A 166 17.33 -5.79 11.82
N GLY A 167 16.34 -5.10 12.38
CA GLY A 167 16.07 -3.69 12.08
C GLY A 167 15.27 -3.45 10.79
N ILE A 168 14.58 -4.47 10.30
CA ILE A 168 13.55 -4.30 9.26
C ILE A 168 12.25 -3.89 9.96
N THR A 169 11.79 -2.66 9.77
CA THR A 169 10.73 -2.09 10.63
C THR A 169 9.48 -1.61 9.90
N ALA A 170 9.46 -1.67 8.57
CA ALA A 170 8.29 -1.32 7.78
C ALA A 170 8.22 -2.20 6.52
N ALA A 171 7.01 -2.45 6.03
CA ALA A 171 6.72 -3.35 4.92
C ALA A 171 5.53 -2.82 4.11
N GLY A 172 5.50 -3.08 2.81
CA GLY A 172 4.41 -2.70 1.91
C GLY A 172 4.35 -3.61 0.68
N TYR A 173 3.15 -4.02 0.29
CA TYR A 173 2.89 -4.82 -0.91
C TYR A 173 2.50 -3.94 -2.10
N THR A 174 3.04 -4.25 -3.28
CA THR A 174 2.58 -3.65 -4.54
C THR A 174 1.22 -4.17 -4.98
N ASN A 175 0.58 -3.43 -5.88
CA ASN A 175 -0.66 -3.79 -6.57
C ASN A 175 -1.83 -3.98 -5.60
N SER A 176 -2.10 -2.95 -4.81
CA SER A 176 -3.24 -2.86 -3.90
C SER A 176 -4.56 -2.76 -4.65
N ASP A 177 -4.89 -3.83 -5.37
CA ASP A 177 -6.12 -4.06 -6.10
C ASP A 177 -6.62 -5.50 -5.84
N ASN A 178 -7.85 -5.78 -6.29
CA ASN A 178 -8.47 -7.10 -6.16
C ASN A 178 -8.42 -7.88 -7.49
N ASP A 179 -7.61 -7.47 -8.48
CA ASP A 179 -7.46 -8.20 -9.74
C ASP A 179 -6.54 -9.42 -9.52
N PRO A 180 -7.06 -10.66 -9.62
CA PRO A 180 -6.26 -11.86 -9.39
C PRO A 180 -5.09 -12.02 -10.40
N ARG A 181 -5.04 -11.20 -11.46
CA ARG A 181 -3.97 -11.19 -12.46
C ARG A 181 -2.82 -10.24 -12.14
N SER A 182 -2.92 -9.36 -11.14
CA SER A 182 -1.89 -8.36 -10.85
C SER A 182 -0.67 -8.95 -10.13
N GLY A 183 -0.88 -9.96 -9.27
CA GLY A 183 0.16 -10.47 -8.38
C GLY A 183 0.68 -9.40 -7.42
N THR A 184 1.58 -9.75 -6.49
CA THR A 184 2.09 -8.80 -5.48
C THR A 184 3.58 -8.99 -5.25
N THR A 185 4.29 -7.91 -4.99
CA THR A 185 5.68 -7.93 -4.52
C THR A 185 5.76 -7.27 -3.16
N LEU A 186 6.48 -7.87 -2.22
CA LEU A 186 6.73 -7.29 -0.89
C LEU A 186 8.03 -6.49 -0.91
N PHE A 187 7.96 -5.24 -0.46
CA PHE A 187 9.13 -4.42 -0.15
C PHE A 187 9.15 -4.08 1.34
N ASN A 188 10.35 -3.99 1.90
CA ASN A 188 10.58 -3.60 3.28
C ASN A 188 11.60 -2.46 3.37
N LEU A 189 11.62 -1.79 4.52
CA LEU A 189 12.65 -0.84 4.89
C LEU A 189 13.58 -1.45 5.95
N ASP A 190 14.84 -1.67 5.58
CA ASP A 190 15.92 -1.95 6.53
C ASP A 190 16.41 -0.62 7.10
N MET A 191 15.96 -0.28 8.30
CA MET A 191 16.33 0.95 9.00
C MET A 191 17.69 0.86 9.69
N THR A 192 18.31 -0.33 9.74
CA THR A 192 19.68 -0.50 10.25
C THR A 192 20.72 -0.27 9.17
N ARG A 193 20.41 -0.66 7.92
CA ARG A 193 21.29 -0.52 6.75
C ARG A 193 20.90 0.63 5.82
N ASP A 194 19.80 1.31 6.13
CA ASP A 194 19.20 2.39 5.33
C ASP A 194 18.89 1.96 3.89
N GLN A 195 18.26 0.79 3.72
CA GLN A 195 17.98 0.17 2.43
C GLN A 195 16.49 -0.13 2.22
N VAL A 196 16.01 0.14 1.01
CA VAL A 196 14.81 -0.54 0.49
C VAL A 196 15.24 -1.93 0.02
N VAL A 197 14.50 -2.94 0.47
CA VAL A 197 14.75 -4.33 0.10
C VAL A 197 13.47 -4.99 -0.38
N GLN A 198 13.59 -5.89 -1.34
CA GLN A 198 12.52 -6.77 -1.78
C GLN A 198 12.57 -8.06 -0.97
N GLN A 199 11.42 -8.54 -0.47
CA GLN A 199 11.33 -9.82 0.23
C GLN A 199 10.80 -10.90 -0.73
N VAL A 200 11.69 -11.77 -1.22
CA VAL A 200 11.38 -12.72 -2.28
C VAL A 200 12.14 -14.05 -2.13
N PRO A 201 11.44 -15.20 -2.00
CA PRO A 201 10.00 -15.33 -1.78
C PRO A 201 9.56 -14.75 -0.42
N ALA A 202 8.38 -14.13 -0.38
CA ALA A 202 7.89 -13.47 0.85
C ALA A 202 7.86 -14.43 2.06
N ASN A 203 7.38 -15.67 1.89
CA ASN A 203 7.23 -16.58 3.03
C ASN A 203 8.55 -17.21 3.50
N SER A 204 9.63 -17.08 2.72
CA SER A 204 10.97 -17.53 3.12
C SER A 204 11.76 -16.46 3.87
N GLY A 205 11.32 -15.19 3.80
CA GLY A 205 11.98 -14.06 4.47
C GLY A 205 13.26 -13.56 3.80
N ASN A 206 13.67 -14.12 2.66
CA ASN A 206 14.87 -13.72 1.93
C ASN A 206 14.76 -12.26 1.45
N LEU A 207 15.79 -11.47 1.73
CA LEU A 207 15.86 -10.05 1.38
C LEU A 207 16.88 -9.81 0.26
N LEU A 208 16.42 -9.15 -0.80
CA LEU A 208 17.26 -8.66 -1.90
C LEU A 208 17.30 -7.14 -1.86
N VAL A 209 18.49 -6.56 -1.91
CA VAL A 209 18.66 -5.10 -1.86
C VAL A 209 18.17 -4.46 -3.16
N SER A 210 17.25 -3.50 -3.05
CA SER A 210 16.84 -2.65 -4.17
C SER A 210 17.74 -1.41 -4.26
N GLY A 211 17.94 -0.72 -3.14
CA GLY A 211 18.91 0.36 -3.06
C GLY A 211 18.84 1.17 -1.77
N PRO A 212 19.82 2.05 -1.53
CA PRO A 212 19.90 2.86 -0.31
C PRO A 212 18.96 4.07 -0.37
N PHE A 213 18.46 4.51 0.78
CA PHE A 213 17.62 5.72 0.88
C PHE A 213 18.27 6.92 1.56
N GLY A 214 19.55 6.83 1.95
CA GLY A 214 20.33 7.99 2.41
C GLY A 214 21.04 7.77 3.75
N PRO A 215 21.39 8.84 4.48
CA PRO A 215 22.13 8.73 5.74
C PRO A 215 21.24 8.18 6.86
N ARG A 216 21.91 7.64 7.89
CA ARG A 216 21.30 6.92 9.03
C ARG A 216 20.03 7.55 9.59
N GLN A 217 18.94 6.82 9.47
CA GLN A 217 17.63 7.18 10.00
C GLN A 217 17.35 6.53 11.35
N GLY A 218 16.30 7.01 12.04
CA GLY A 218 15.82 6.37 13.27
C GLY A 218 15.08 5.06 12.97
N PRO A 219 14.92 4.17 13.96
CA PRO A 219 14.29 2.87 13.74
C PRO A 219 12.77 2.94 13.50
N VAL A 220 12.13 4.06 13.85
CA VAL A 220 10.69 4.26 13.70
C VAL A 220 10.39 4.72 12.27
N ALA A 221 9.78 3.81 11.51
CA ALA A 221 9.32 4.04 10.16
C ALA A 221 7.92 3.46 9.95
N GLY A 222 7.17 4.07 9.05
CA GLY A 222 5.96 3.52 8.45
C GLY A 222 6.12 3.49 6.94
N PHE A 223 5.51 2.53 6.28
CA PHE A 223 5.65 2.34 4.84
C PHE A 223 4.39 1.72 4.28
N ASP A 224 3.90 2.28 3.18
CA ASP A 224 2.75 1.76 2.44
C ASP A 224 3.00 2.02 0.95
N ILE A 225 2.50 1.11 0.11
CA ILE A 225 2.59 1.22 -1.34
C ILE A 225 1.17 1.38 -1.88
N VAL A 226 0.98 2.47 -2.63
CA VAL A 226 -0.28 2.73 -3.30
C VAL A 226 -0.17 2.46 -4.79
N GLY A 227 -1.18 1.74 -5.29
CA GLY A 227 -1.40 1.53 -6.71
C GLY A 227 -2.03 2.76 -7.37
N SER A 228 -1.49 3.17 -8.50
CA SER A 228 -2.18 4.05 -9.44
C SER A 228 -3.04 3.17 -10.35
N ASN A 229 -4.37 3.24 -10.19
CA ASN A 229 -5.28 2.33 -10.90
C ASN A 229 -5.80 2.91 -12.21
N GLN A 230 -5.92 2.06 -13.23
CA GLN A 230 -6.74 2.30 -14.41
C GLN A 230 -7.90 1.29 -14.40
N GLY A 231 -9.11 1.75 -14.05
CA GLY A 231 -10.21 0.84 -13.74
C GLY A 231 -9.95 0.09 -12.43
N THR A 232 -10.07 -1.24 -12.44
CA THR A 232 -9.87 -2.09 -11.25
C THR A 232 -8.45 -2.65 -11.11
N ARG A 233 -7.51 -2.18 -11.93
CA ARG A 233 -6.16 -2.74 -12.03
C ARG A 233 -5.10 -1.68 -11.78
N THR A 234 -4.10 -2.00 -10.96
CA THR A 234 -2.91 -1.19 -10.75
C THR A 234 -2.04 -1.16 -12.01
N VAL A 235 -1.67 0.03 -12.47
CA VAL A 235 -0.77 0.23 -13.61
C VAL A 235 0.59 0.80 -13.22
N ASP A 236 0.70 1.40 -12.02
CA ASP A 236 1.97 1.88 -11.45
C ASP A 236 1.92 1.81 -9.92
N ASN A 237 3.07 1.72 -9.27
CA ASN A 237 3.19 1.62 -7.81
C ASN A 237 4.09 2.75 -7.27
N THR A 238 3.63 3.45 -6.25
CA THR A 238 4.43 4.45 -5.54
C THR A 238 4.46 4.11 -4.05
N GLY A 239 5.66 3.98 -3.49
CA GLY A 239 5.82 3.84 -2.04
C GLY A 239 5.78 5.19 -1.33
N TYR A 240 5.24 5.21 -0.13
CA TYR A 240 5.29 6.36 0.78
C TYR A 240 5.81 5.91 2.13
N ALA A 241 6.74 6.68 2.69
CA ALA A 241 7.35 6.38 3.98
C ALA A 241 7.25 7.55 4.94
N SER A 242 6.90 7.26 6.20
CA SER A 242 7.07 8.19 7.32
C SER A 242 8.34 7.81 8.06
N ILE A 243 9.34 8.68 8.10
CA ILE A 243 10.63 8.40 8.73
C ILE A 243 10.90 9.37 9.86
N ARG A 244 11.11 8.84 11.07
CA ARG A 244 11.56 9.65 12.21
C ARG A 244 13.09 9.73 12.25
N PRO A 245 13.66 10.92 12.45
CA PRO A 245 15.10 11.10 12.51
C PRO A 245 15.68 10.53 13.81
N THR A 246 16.96 10.14 13.78
CA THR A 246 17.73 9.65 14.94
C THR A 246 17.81 10.65 16.08
N SER A 247 17.78 11.95 15.78
CA SER A 247 17.81 13.04 16.77
C SER A 247 16.48 13.22 17.52
N GLY A 248 15.44 12.47 17.17
CA GLY A 248 14.10 12.63 17.70
C GLY A 248 13.32 13.77 17.03
N GLY A 249 12.06 13.95 17.44
CA GLY A 249 11.12 14.90 16.84
C GLY A 249 10.14 14.27 15.86
N LEU A 250 9.50 15.13 15.06
CA LEU A 250 8.47 14.72 14.10
C LEU A 250 9.07 14.07 12.85
N ALA A 251 8.33 13.11 12.29
CA ALA A 251 8.71 12.42 11.07
C ALA A 251 8.70 13.33 9.85
N THR A 252 9.31 12.86 8.77
CA THR A 252 9.19 13.42 7.43
C THR A 252 8.54 12.38 6.52
N LEU A 253 7.59 12.83 5.69
CA LEU A 253 6.97 12.04 4.64
C LEU A 253 7.86 12.05 3.40
N TYR A 254 8.10 10.88 2.84
CA TYR A 254 8.84 10.65 1.61
C TYR A 254 7.99 9.87 0.62
N SER A 255 8.16 10.14 -0.67
CA SER A 255 7.85 9.17 -1.71
C SER A 255 9.08 8.31 -1.97
N VAL A 256 8.86 7.05 -2.30
CA VAL A 256 9.88 6.01 -2.40
C VAL A 256 9.83 5.38 -3.78
N ASN A 257 10.95 5.42 -4.49
CA ASN A 257 11.12 4.61 -5.68
C ASN A 257 11.56 3.20 -5.26
N LEU A 258 10.67 2.22 -5.46
CA LEU A 258 10.84 0.86 -4.94
C LEU A 258 12.09 0.15 -5.48
N LEU A 259 12.41 0.35 -6.76
CA LEU A 259 13.49 -0.38 -7.43
C LEU A 259 14.88 0.22 -7.16
N SER A 260 14.99 1.55 -7.10
CA SER A 260 16.26 2.23 -6.82
C SER A 260 16.50 2.48 -5.33
N GLY A 261 15.46 2.32 -4.50
CA GLY A 261 15.47 2.70 -3.09
C GLY A 261 15.49 4.20 -2.83
N LYS A 262 15.45 5.05 -3.86
CA LYS A 262 15.56 6.50 -3.69
C LYS A 262 14.35 7.09 -2.96
N PHE A 263 14.61 7.82 -1.88
CA PHE A 263 13.60 8.61 -1.18
C PHE A 263 13.59 10.05 -1.71
N THR A 264 12.39 10.57 -1.98
CA THR A 264 12.17 11.97 -2.34
C THR A 264 11.32 12.61 -1.26
N LYS A 265 11.84 13.65 -0.61
CA LYS A 265 11.12 14.34 0.46
C LYS A 265 9.83 14.96 -0.09
N VAL A 266 8.71 14.67 0.54
CA VAL A 266 7.41 15.30 0.27
C VAL A 266 7.23 16.49 1.21
N ALA A 267 7.10 16.23 2.51
CA ALA A 267 6.88 17.27 3.51
C ALA A 267 7.24 16.77 4.92
N LYS A 268 7.48 17.71 5.85
CA LYS A 268 7.64 17.37 7.27
C LYS A 268 6.26 17.35 7.94
N PHE A 269 5.98 16.35 8.76
CA PHE A 269 4.73 16.30 9.50
C PHE A 269 4.63 17.43 10.54
N ASP A 270 3.42 17.96 10.73
CA ASP A 270 3.08 18.94 11.77
C ASP A 270 2.56 18.29 13.07
N LYS A 271 2.40 16.96 13.04
CA LYS A 271 1.99 16.09 14.14
C LYS A 271 2.83 14.83 14.18
N ASP A 272 2.73 14.10 15.29
CA ASP A 272 3.40 12.81 15.43
C ASP A 272 2.67 11.76 14.59
N ILE A 273 3.32 11.32 13.51
CA ILE A 273 2.91 10.25 12.61
C ILE A 273 4.13 9.33 12.44
N ALA A 274 4.07 8.14 13.00
CA ALA A 274 5.10 7.12 12.88
C ALA A 274 4.76 6.08 11.82
N ASP A 275 3.48 5.80 11.63
CA ASP A 275 2.99 4.84 10.65
C ASP A 275 1.83 5.42 9.82
N LEU A 276 1.62 4.91 8.61
CA LEU A 276 0.62 5.41 7.67
C LEU A 276 -0.08 4.28 6.92
N ALA A 277 -1.38 4.47 6.65
CA ALA A 277 -2.19 3.60 5.81
C ALA A 277 -2.97 4.42 4.78
N ILE A 278 -2.66 4.22 3.52
CA ILE A 278 -3.21 4.87 2.34
C ILE A 278 -4.45 4.09 1.91
N PRO A 279 -5.60 4.76 1.72
CA PRO A 279 -6.78 4.09 1.20
C PRO A 279 -6.50 3.42 -0.13
N GLN A 280 -6.87 2.16 -0.27
CA GLN A 280 -6.59 1.42 -1.50
C GLN A 280 -7.78 1.58 -2.47
N PRO A 281 -7.53 1.97 -3.73
CA PRO A 281 -8.56 2.30 -4.71
C PRO A 281 -9.51 1.16 -5.11
#